data_AF-A0A356TAA1-F1
#
_entry.id   AF-A0A356TAA1-F1
#
_cell.length_a   1.000
_cell.length_b   1.000
_cell.length_c   1.000
_cell.angle_alpha   90.00
_cell.angle_beta   90.00
_cell.angle_gamma   90.00
#
_symmetry.space_group_name_H-M   'P 1'
#
loop_
_entity.id
_entity.type
_entity.pdbx_description
1 polymer ?
#
loop_
_entity_poly.entity_id
_entity_poly.type
_entity_poly.pdbx_seq_one_letter_code
_entity_poly.pdbx_strand_id
1 'polypeptide(L)'
;MVILPWILLGCAAVALLLYGLGVLGPVHHTGRKPPLLPEAELPPVSLLKPIKGAEESLEENLRSFYEQDYPSFEVVFATTDPGDAALPVARRVAADYPHVPTRFVFSDPDFGLNPKVANLAGALLGAQHELVLQSDANVRVEGDYLRRIVSELIADDGRLLSSMVVGVGEEKVGALLDNLQLSAFTAPGCCLALKLAGVVCVIGKSMLFYQRDLKEVGGLELVRDVLAEDYVLGRAFQKAGKNVILSTTTAQNVNVVSSVEHFMGRHARWLKMRAVIHIPGFVADLFANPTGLSLLAFVTSGFDLRIGAAFAGITLLKAWGDVFLVRRTRGVPLRFWHRFLTPLRDILMMAIWPYAAFSRSIEWRGTRLRLGWNTRLRPDDGPLAVRLMRRVPFFRSI
;
A
#
# COMPACT_ATOMS: atom_id res chain seq x y z
N MET A 1 17.88 37.11 2.67
CA MET A 1 16.83 36.13 2.31
C MET A 1 15.78 36.01 3.42
N VAL A 2 15.19 37.12 3.89
CA VAL A 2 14.34 37.11 5.11
C VAL A 2 12.94 36.53 4.84
N ILE A 3 12.46 36.55 3.59
CA ILE A 3 11.07 36.19 3.26
C ILE A 3 10.85 34.66 3.15
N LEU A 4 11.83 33.91 2.61
CA LEU A 4 11.70 32.48 2.33
C LEU A 4 11.36 31.64 3.59
N PRO A 5 12.01 31.83 4.75
CA PRO A 5 11.66 31.09 5.96
C PRO A 5 10.20 31.28 6.39
N TRP A 6 9.67 32.50 6.27
CA TRP A 6 8.28 32.79 6.63
C TRP A 6 7.29 32.17 5.66
N ILE A 7 7.60 32.13 4.36
CA ILE A 7 6.79 31.41 3.36
C ILE A 7 6.73 29.92 3.71
N LEU A 8 7.89 29.29 3.96
CA LEU A 8 7.98 27.87 4.31
C LEU A 8 7.21 27.56 5.60
N LEU A 9 7.32 28.44 6.61
CA LEU A 9 6.58 28.30 7.86
C LEU A 9 5.07 28.45 7.65
N GLY A 10 4.63 29.39 6.81
CA GLY A 10 3.23 29.53 6.40
C GLY A 10 2.71 28.26 5.70
N CYS A 11 3.48 27.69 4.77
CA CYS A 11 3.16 26.41 4.15
C CYS A 11 3.08 25.27 5.18
N ALA A 12 4.00 25.23 6.15
CA ALA A 12 3.98 24.23 7.22
C ALA A 12 2.73 24.35 8.11
N ALA A 13 2.29 25.57 8.40
CA ALA A 13 1.05 25.81 9.16
C ALA A 13 -0.18 25.33 8.39
N VAL A 14 -0.28 25.63 7.08
CA VAL A 14 -1.36 25.12 6.21
C VAL A 14 -1.33 23.59 6.14
N ALA A 15 -0.14 23.00 5.99
CA ALA A 15 0.05 21.56 5.98
C ALA A 15 -0.45 20.91 7.28
N LEU A 16 -0.16 21.53 8.44
CA LEU A 16 -0.61 21.05 9.74
C LEU A 16 -2.14 21.15 9.90
N LEU A 17 -2.75 22.21 9.38
CA LEU A 17 -4.23 22.37 9.38
C LEU A 17 -4.89 21.28 8.52
N LEU A 18 -4.40 21.06 7.30
CA LEU A 18 -4.89 20.00 6.42
C LEU A 18 -4.69 18.61 7.04
N TYR A 19 -3.55 18.39 7.70
CA TYR A 19 -3.31 17.17 8.46
C TYR A 19 -4.34 16.99 9.58
N GLY A 20 -4.65 18.05 10.34
CA GLY A 20 -5.67 18.03 11.40
C GLY A 20 -7.05 17.65 10.87
N LEU A 21 -7.44 18.16 9.69
CA LEU A 21 -8.67 17.72 9.01
C LEU A 21 -8.59 16.25 8.58
N GLY A 22 -7.43 15.80 8.10
CA GLY A 22 -7.11 14.42 7.78
C GLY A 22 -7.36 13.45 8.93
N VAL A 23 -7.09 13.87 10.18
CA VAL A 23 -7.33 13.05 11.39
C VAL A 23 -8.81 12.66 11.53
N LEU A 24 -9.74 13.53 11.14
CA LEU A 24 -11.18 13.27 11.23
C LEU A 24 -11.66 12.20 10.23
N GLY A 25 -10.88 11.93 9.19
CA GLY A 25 -11.15 10.90 8.19
C GLY A 25 -11.23 9.50 8.83
N PRO A 26 -10.10 8.96 9.31
CA PRO A 26 -10.06 7.66 9.98
C PRO A 26 -10.98 7.56 11.19
N VAL A 27 -11.08 8.61 12.01
CA VAL A 27 -11.91 8.57 13.23
C VAL A 27 -13.36 8.20 12.91
N HIS A 28 -13.91 8.84 11.87
CA HIS A 28 -15.25 8.55 11.39
C HIS A 28 -15.30 7.22 10.63
N HIS A 29 -14.35 6.99 9.71
CA HIS A 29 -14.36 5.82 8.83
C HIS A 29 -14.28 4.51 9.61
N THR A 30 -13.30 4.40 10.51
CA THR A 30 -13.15 3.25 11.42
C THR A 30 -14.12 3.27 12.60
N GLY A 31 -15.00 4.27 12.69
CA GLY A 31 -16.06 4.35 13.70
C GLY A 31 -17.37 3.74 13.22
N ARG A 32 -17.53 3.61 11.91
CA ARG A 32 -18.68 2.93 11.30
C ARG A 32 -18.53 1.43 11.55
N LYS A 33 -19.60 0.83 12.08
CA LYS A 33 -19.69 -0.62 12.15
C LYS A 33 -20.26 -1.11 10.81
N PRO A 34 -19.56 -2.00 10.11
CA PRO A 34 -20.12 -2.58 8.90
C PRO A 34 -21.37 -3.40 9.25
N PRO A 35 -22.36 -3.50 8.34
CA PRO A 35 -23.41 -4.47 8.49
C PRO A 35 -22.80 -5.87 8.52
N LEU A 36 -23.41 -6.78 9.27
CA LEU A 36 -23.05 -8.20 9.27
C LEU A 36 -24.20 -8.98 8.67
N LEU A 37 -23.95 -9.65 7.55
CA LEU A 37 -24.96 -10.47 6.91
C LEU A 37 -25.11 -11.83 7.62
N PRO A 38 -26.32 -12.40 7.62
CA PRO A 38 -26.54 -13.78 8.01
C PRO A 38 -25.71 -14.75 7.17
N GLU A 39 -25.34 -15.89 7.74
CA GLU A 39 -24.51 -16.90 7.07
C GLU A 39 -25.09 -17.37 5.73
N ALA A 40 -26.42 -17.48 5.64
CA ALA A 40 -27.12 -17.89 4.42
C ALA A 40 -26.97 -16.90 3.24
N GLU A 41 -26.57 -15.65 3.51
CA GLU A 41 -26.37 -14.60 2.51
C GLU A 41 -24.89 -14.43 2.12
N LEU A 42 -23.98 -15.15 2.79
CA LEU A 42 -22.55 -15.05 2.52
C LEU A 42 -22.15 -15.98 1.37
N PRO A 43 -21.71 -15.44 0.21
CA PRO A 43 -21.26 -16.26 -0.91
C PRO A 43 -19.90 -16.93 -0.59
N PRO A 44 -19.58 -18.07 -1.21
CA PRO A 44 -18.26 -18.65 -1.06
C PRO A 44 -17.17 -17.76 -1.68
N VAL A 45 -15.97 -17.76 -1.10
CA VAL A 45 -14.85 -16.89 -1.53
C VAL A 45 -13.61 -17.69 -1.91
N SER A 46 -13.00 -17.36 -3.05
CA SER A 46 -11.65 -17.82 -3.37
C SER A 46 -10.63 -16.81 -2.90
N LEU A 47 -9.81 -17.20 -1.92
CA LEU A 47 -8.74 -16.36 -1.42
C LEU A 47 -7.47 -16.58 -2.23
N LEU A 48 -6.97 -15.54 -2.90
CA LEU A 48 -5.73 -15.61 -3.68
C LEU A 48 -4.55 -15.11 -2.84
N LYS A 49 -3.56 -15.97 -2.64
CA LYS A 49 -2.27 -15.65 -2.04
C LYS A 49 -1.15 -15.77 -3.08
N PRO A 50 -0.83 -14.69 -3.81
CA PRO A 50 0.44 -14.63 -4.52
C PRO A 50 1.58 -14.63 -3.49
N ILE A 51 2.45 -15.63 -3.55
CA ILE A 51 3.60 -15.76 -2.63
C ILE A 51 4.89 -15.52 -3.38
N LYS A 52 5.87 -14.90 -2.71
CA LYS A 52 7.23 -14.76 -3.22
C LYS A 52 8.18 -14.45 -2.07
N GLY A 53 9.11 -15.36 -1.80
CA GLY A 53 10.09 -15.26 -0.72
C GLY A 53 9.50 -15.41 0.68
N ALA A 54 10.36 -15.57 1.68
CA ALA A 54 9.95 -15.67 3.07
C ALA A 54 9.66 -14.27 3.66
N GLU A 55 8.39 -13.85 3.62
CA GLU A 55 7.93 -12.63 4.27
C GLU A 55 8.03 -12.74 5.81
N GLU A 56 8.09 -11.60 6.48
CA GLU A 56 8.17 -11.55 7.95
C GLU A 56 6.89 -12.11 8.59
N SER A 57 7.04 -13.01 9.58
CA SER A 57 5.92 -13.71 10.24
C SER A 57 4.95 -14.40 9.24
N LEU A 58 5.49 -14.95 8.16
CA LEU A 58 4.68 -15.55 7.08
C LEU A 58 3.71 -16.60 7.61
N GLU A 59 4.14 -17.47 8.53
CA GLU A 59 3.31 -18.55 9.05
C GLU A 59 2.05 -18.01 9.75
N GLU A 60 2.21 -17.07 10.67
CA GLU A 60 1.09 -16.46 11.40
C GLU A 60 0.19 -15.62 10.48
N ASN A 61 0.78 -14.96 9.47
CA ASN A 61 0.02 -14.21 8.47
C ASN A 61 -0.89 -15.16 7.67
N LEU A 62 -0.37 -16.30 7.23
CA LEU A 62 -1.16 -17.29 6.50
C LEU A 62 -2.23 -17.94 7.39
N ARG A 63 -1.88 -18.36 8.62
CA ARG A 63 -2.85 -18.93 9.58
C ARG A 63 -4.05 -18.03 9.81
N SER A 64 -3.84 -16.71 9.91
CA SER A 64 -4.94 -15.76 10.14
C SER A 64 -6.06 -15.82 9.10
N PHE A 65 -5.77 -16.27 7.87
CA PHE A 65 -6.79 -16.45 6.83
C PHE A 65 -7.47 -17.83 6.85
N TYR A 66 -6.83 -18.84 7.42
CA TYR A 66 -7.46 -20.14 7.66
C TYR A 66 -8.41 -20.11 8.87
N GLU A 67 -8.16 -19.21 9.82
CA GLU A 67 -8.92 -19.08 11.07
C GLU A 67 -10.12 -18.13 10.95
N GLN A 68 -10.63 -17.92 9.73
CA GLN A 68 -11.75 -17.02 9.48
C GLN A 68 -13.08 -17.66 9.89
N ASP A 69 -13.90 -16.91 10.64
CA ASP A 69 -15.32 -17.19 10.85
C ASP A 69 -16.10 -16.85 9.58
N TYR A 70 -16.05 -17.77 8.62
CA TYR A 70 -16.71 -17.66 7.34
C TYR A 70 -17.17 -19.05 6.83
N PRO A 71 -18.41 -19.18 6.31
CA PRO A 71 -19.02 -20.50 6.06
C PRO A 71 -18.33 -21.33 4.98
N SER A 72 -17.84 -20.68 3.93
CA SER A 72 -17.26 -21.39 2.78
C SER A 72 -16.22 -20.53 2.09
N PHE A 73 -14.98 -20.99 2.08
CA PHE A 73 -13.90 -20.37 1.33
C PHE A 73 -12.82 -21.40 1.01
N GLU A 74 -11.98 -21.07 0.04
CA GLU A 74 -10.77 -21.82 -0.30
C GLU A 74 -9.57 -20.88 -0.31
N VAL A 75 -8.37 -21.45 -0.30
CA VAL A 75 -7.11 -20.72 -0.42
C VAL A 75 -6.34 -21.20 -1.65
N VAL A 76 -6.02 -20.28 -2.55
CA VAL A 76 -5.21 -20.54 -3.75
C VAL A 76 -3.88 -19.82 -3.61
N PHE A 77 -2.84 -20.59 -3.32
CA PHE A 77 -1.46 -20.12 -3.36
C PHE A 77 -0.93 -20.15 -4.78
N ALA A 78 -0.22 -19.10 -5.18
CA ALA A 78 0.38 -19.04 -6.50
C ALA A 78 1.78 -18.43 -6.51
N THR A 79 2.66 -19.03 -7.28
CA THR A 79 4.04 -18.60 -7.49
C THR A 79 4.52 -18.93 -8.90
N THR A 80 5.32 -18.05 -9.51
CA THR A 80 6.08 -18.31 -10.73
C THR A 80 7.37 -19.10 -10.47
N ASP A 81 7.74 -19.26 -9.20
CA ASP A 81 8.98 -19.88 -8.78
C ASP A 81 8.69 -21.19 -8.03
N PRO A 82 9.02 -22.36 -8.60
CA PRO A 82 8.78 -23.64 -7.94
C PRO A 82 9.69 -23.89 -6.73
N GLY A 83 10.79 -23.14 -6.60
CA GLY A 83 11.71 -23.18 -5.46
C GLY A 83 11.43 -22.10 -4.42
N ASP A 84 10.28 -21.41 -4.48
CA ASP A 84 10.02 -20.27 -3.61
C ASP A 84 10.05 -20.64 -2.12
N ALA A 85 10.78 -19.85 -1.32
CA ALA A 85 10.97 -20.08 0.10
C ALA A 85 9.67 -20.01 0.93
N ALA A 86 8.60 -19.39 0.41
CA ALA A 86 7.29 -19.39 1.07
C ALA A 86 6.54 -20.72 0.94
N LEU A 87 6.82 -21.53 -0.09
CA LEU A 87 6.07 -22.75 -0.38
C LEU A 87 6.09 -23.77 0.78
N PRO A 88 7.24 -24.09 1.41
CA PRO A 88 7.26 -25.03 2.54
C PRO A 88 6.41 -24.53 3.73
N VAL A 89 6.42 -23.22 4.00
CA VAL A 89 5.62 -22.62 5.07
C VAL A 89 4.14 -22.71 4.73
N ALA A 90 3.75 -22.32 3.51
CA ALA A 90 2.36 -22.38 3.06
C ALA A 90 1.80 -23.81 3.06
N ARG A 91 2.61 -24.80 2.66
CA ARG A 91 2.22 -26.23 2.71
C ARG A 91 2.04 -26.74 4.13
N ARG A 92 2.92 -26.36 5.06
CA ARG A 92 2.79 -26.72 6.47
C ARG A 92 1.53 -26.10 7.07
N VAL A 93 1.28 -24.82 6.85
CA VAL A 93 0.03 -24.17 7.30
C VAL A 93 -1.18 -24.87 6.71
N ALA A 94 -1.22 -25.12 5.40
CA ALA A 94 -2.35 -25.81 4.77
C ALA A 94 -2.61 -27.22 5.36
N ALA A 95 -1.57 -27.95 5.75
CA ALA A 95 -1.70 -29.27 6.36
C ALA A 95 -2.37 -29.21 7.75
N ASP A 96 -2.26 -28.10 8.47
CA ASP A 96 -2.91 -27.91 9.78
C ASP A 96 -4.40 -27.59 9.67
N TYR A 97 -4.88 -27.17 8.47
CA TYR A 97 -6.29 -26.85 8.22
C TYR A 97 -6.85 -27.68 7.04
N PRO A 98 -6.90 -29.02 7.15
CA PRO A 98 -7.32 -29.91 6.05
C PRO A 98 -8.80 -29.73 5.63
N HIS A 99 -9.59 -29.04 6.45
CA HIS A 99 -11.00 -28.73 6.17
C HIS A 99 -11.18 -27.52 5.23
N VAL A 100 -10.13 -26.70 5.02
CA VAL A 100 -10.16 -25.58 4.08
C VAL A 100 -9.53 -26.03 2.76
N PRO A 101 -10.30 -26.11 1.66
CA PRO A 101 -9.76 -26.46 0.35
C PRO A 101 -8.57 -25.55 -0.01
N THR A 102 -7.43 -26.16 -0.31
CA THR A 102 -6.20 -25.42 -0.61
C THR A 102 -5.59 -25.90 -1.92
N ARG A 103 -5.19 -24.96 -2.77
CA ARG A 103 -4.52 -25.22 -4.05
C ARG A 103 -3.18 -24.52 -4.11
N PHE A 104 -2.23 -25.17 -4.79
CA PHE A 104 -0.92 -24.59 -5.10
C PHE A 104 -0.78 -24.57 -6.62
N VAL A 105 -0.70 -23.36 -7.18
CA VAL A 105 -0.63 -23.14 -8.63
C VAL A 105 0.75 -22.60 -8.99
N PHE A 106 1.38 -23.24 -9.98
CA PHE A 106 2.54 -22.67 -10.65
C PHE A 106 2.06 -21.75 -11.76
N SER A 107 2.41 -20.47 -11.62
CA SER A 107 1.97 -19.41 -12.54
C SER A 107 2.93 -19.27 -13.70
N ASP A 108 2.42 -18.79 -14.83
CA ASP A 108 3.23 -18.48 -16.00
C ASP A 108 4.17 -17.28 -15.70
N PRO A 109 5.50 -17.48 -15.65
CA PRO A 109 6.45 -16.37 -15.45
C PRO A 109 6.43 -15.35 -16.59
N ASP A 110 5.96 -15.75 -17.78
CA ASP A 110 5.94 -14.92 -18.99
C ASP A 110 4.60 -14.15 -19.17
N PHE A 111 3.68 -14.25 -18.20
CA PHE A 111 2.39 -13.53 -18.25
C PHE A 111 2.57 -12.01 -18.39
N GLY A 112 3.60 -11.45 -17.75
CA GLY A 112 3.94 -10.03 -17.82
C GLY A 112 5.07 -9.64 -16.89
N LEU A 113 5.56 -8.40 -17.03
CA LEU A 113 6.70 -7.89 -16.25
C LEU A 113 6.40 -7.70 -14.75
N ASN A 114 5.13 -7.71 -14.34
CA ASN A 114 4.74 -7.66 -12.95
C ASN A 114 4.62 -9.09 -12.37
N PRO A 115 5.59 -9.56 -11.56
CA PRO A 115 5.56 -10.92 -10.99
C PRO A 115 4.40 -11.15 -10.03
N LYS A 116 3.90 -10.12 -9.34
CA LYS A 116 2.72 -10.26 -8.50
C LYS A 116 1.47 -10.53 -9.36
N VAL A 117 1.32 -9.80 -10.47
CA VAL A 117 0.20 -9.99 -11.40
C VAL A 117 0.31 -11.35 -12.10
N ALA A 118 1.50 -11.81 -12.46
CA ALA A 118 1.72 -13.17 -12.97
C ALA A 118 1.24 -14.24 -11.97
N ASN A 119 1.63 -14.13 -10.70
CA ASN A 119 1.13 -15.01 -9.63
C ASN A 119 -0.40 -14.94 -9.49
N LEU A 120 -0.98 -13.73 -9.54
CA LEU A 120 -2.43 -13.54 -9.44
C LEU A 120 -3.19 -14.16 -10.63
N ALA A 121 -2.61 -14.13 -11.82
CA ALA A 121 -3.20 -14.77 -13.00
C ALA A 121 -3.29 -16.29 -12.82
N GLY A 122 -2.23 -16.92 -12.33
CA GLY A 122 -2.28 -18.34 -11.96
C GLY A 122 -3.27 -18.63 -10.84
N ALA A 123 -3.28 -17.80 -9.79
CA ALA A 123 -4.23 -17.96 -8.69
C ALA A 123 -5.70 -17.86 -9.15
N LEU A 124 -6.02 -16.92 -10.04
CA LEU A 124 -7.38 -16.78 -10.61
C LEU A 124 -7.80 -18.00 -11.43
N LEU A 125 -6.88 -18.60 -12.21
CA LEU A 125 -7.17 -19.84 -12.95
C LEU A 125 -7.46 -21.02 -12.01
N GLY A 126 -6.86 -21.02 -10.82
CA GLY A 126 -7.10 -22.02 -9.79
C GLY A 126 -8.35 -21.77 -8.92
N ALA A 127 -8.97 -20.60 -9.00
CA ALA A 127 -10.11 -20.22 -8.17
C ALA A 127 -11.42 -20.88 -8.64
N GLN A 128 -12.20 -21.39 -7.69
CA GLN A 128 -13.50 -22.05 -7.89
C GLN A 128 -14.70 -21.13 -7.68
N HIS A 129 -14.53 -20.00 -7.00
CA HIS A 129 -15.61 -19.12 -6.62
C HIS A 129 -15.55 -17.79 -7.38
N GLU A 130 -16.73 -17.24 -7.63
CA GLU A 130 -16.90 -16.00 -8.39
C GLU A 130 -16.45 -14.77 -7.59
N LEU A 131 -16.62 -14.78 -6.26
CA LEU A 131 -16.12 -13.74 -5.38
C LEU A 131 -14.69 -14.08 -4.94
N VAL A 132 -13.78 -13.13 -5.12
CA VAL A 132 -12.34 -13.34 -4.96
C VAL A 132 -11.76 -12.31 -4.00
N LEU A 133 -11.01 -12.78 -3.01
CA LEU A 133 -10.17 -11.94 -2.16
C LEU A 133 -8.71 -12.08 -2.57
N GLN A 134 -8.16 -11.07 -3.23
CA GLN A 134 -6.72 -10.94 -3.39
C GLN A 134 -6.10 -10.41 -2.10
N SER A 135 -5.06 -11.08 -1.58
CA SER A 135 -4.32 -10.57 -0.43
C SER A 135 -2.83 -10.89 -0.46
N ASP A 136 -1.98 -9.91 -0.10
CA ASP A 136 -0.53 -10.10 -0.02
C ASP A 136 -0.15 -11.12 1.10
N ALA A 137 1.01 -11.76 0.98
CA ALA A 137 1.49 -12.75 1.94
C ALA A 137 1.93 -12.16 3.31
N ASN A 138 2.23 -10.86 3.36
CA ASN A 138 2.60 -10.14 4.58
C ASN A 138 1.41 -9.44 5.26
N VAL A 139 0.19 -9.82 4.89
CA VAL A 139 -1.04 -9.30 5.48
C VAL A 139 -1.54 -10.26 6.54
N ARG A 140 -1.99 -9.71 7.67
CA ARG A 140 -2.65 -10.40 8.78
C ARG A 140 -4.02 -9.78 9.01
N VAL A 141 -4.98 -10.61 9.37
CA VAL A 141 -6.38 -10.21 9.55
C VAL A 141 -6.95 -10.79 10.85
N GLU A 142 -8.01 -10.16 11.36
CA GLU A 142 -8.77 -10.66 12.52
C GLU A 142 -9.69 -11.81 12.09
N GLY A 143 -10.13 -12.66 13.03
CA GLY A 143 -10.92 -13.86 12.72
C GLY A 143 -12.27 -13.61 12.03
N ASP A 144 -12.88 -12.44 12.19
CA ASP A 144 -14.16 -12.10 11.53
C ASP A 144 -14.00 -11.21 10.28
N TYR A 145 -12.77 -11.05 9.81
CA TYR A 145 -12.41 -10.13 8.74
C TYR A 145 -13.16 -10.39 7.43
N LEU A 146 -13.16 -11.65 6.96
CA LEU A 146 -13.79 -12.03 5.70
C LEU A 146 -15.30 -11.75 5.73
N ARG A 147 -15.96 -12.12 6.83
CA ARG A 147 -17.39 -11.85 7.07
C ARG A 147 -17.69 -10.36 6.98
N ARG A 148 -16.86 -9.50 7.61
CA ARG A 148 -17.04 -8.04 7.58
C ARG A 148 -16.90 -7.47 6.18
N ILE A 149 -15.80 -7.75 5.48
CA ILE A 149 -15.56 -7.12 4.18
C ILE A 149 -16.54 -7.61 3.11
N VAL A 150 -16.99 -8.87 3.16
CA VAL A 150 -18.01 -9.38 2.24
C VAL A 150 -19.36 -8.74 2.53
N SER A 151 -19.73 -8.62 3.81
CA SER A 151 -20.96 -7.94 4.21
C SER A 151 -20.97 -6.46 3.79
N GLU A 152 -19.84 -5.76 3.93
CA GLU A 152 -19.67 -4.39 3.43
C GLU A 152 -19.83 -4.30 1.92
N LEU A 153 -19.17 -5.18 1.15
CA LEU A 153 -19.27 -5.19 -0.30
C LEU A 153 -20.72 -5.36 -0.76
N ILE A 154 -21.45 -6.33 -0.18
CA ILE A 154 -22.82 -6.63 -0.59
C ILE A 154 -23.77 -5.51 -0.18
N ALA A 155 -23.69 -5.03 1.06
CA ALA A 155 -24.62 -4.02 1.58
C ALA A 155 -24.53 -2.67 0.84
N ASP A 156 -23.34 -2.32 0.37
CA ASP A 156 -23.10 -1.08 -0.38
C ASP A 156 -23.18 -1.29 -1.92
N ASP A 157 -23.64 -2.45 -2.41
CA ASP A 157 -23.64 -2.84 -3.84
C ASP A 157 -22.27 -2.58 -4.52
N GLY A 158 -21.21 -2.95 -3.81
CA GLY A 158 -19.83 -2.81 -4.24
C GLY A 158 -19.45 -3.80 -5.33
N ARG A 159 -18.59 -3.34 -6.25
CA ARG A 159 -17.98 -4.17 -7.29
C ARG A 159 -16.50 -4.42 -7.04
N LEU A 160 -15.87 -3.52 -6.30
CA LEU A 160 -14.51 -3.69 -5.81
C LEU A 160 -14.41 -3.02 -4.44
N LEU A 161 -13.92 -3.77 -3.46
CA LEU A 161 -13.66 -3.27 -2.12
C LEU A 161 -12.16 -3.37 -1.84
N SER A 162 -11.58 -2.27 -1.38
CA SER A 162 -10.21 -2.22 -0.87
C SER A 162 -10.26 -2.01 0.63
N SER A 163 -9.56 -2.85 1.38
CA SER A 163 -9.46 -2.68 2.84
C SER A 163 -8.51 -1.56 3.20
N MET A 164 -8.78 -0.88 4.31
CA MET A 164 -7.83 0.09 4.82
C MET A 164 -6.60 -0.62 5.36
N VAL A 165 -5.41 -0.25 4.88
CA VAL A 165 -4.15 -0.92 5.23
C VAL A 165 -3.45 -0.16 6.35
N VAL A 166 -3.11 -0.86 7.42
CA VAL A 166 -2.37 -0.32 8.58
C VAL A 166 -1.13 -1.15 8.84
N GLY A 167 -0.05 -0.53 9.33
CA GLY A 167 1.19 -1.23 9.66
C GLY A 167 1.27 -1.66 11.12
N VAL A 168 1.76 -2.87 11.37
CA VAL A 168 1.90 -3.49 12.70
C VAL A 168 3.22 -4.25 12.85
N GLY A 169 3.59 -4.54 14.11
CA GLY A 169 4.65 -5.50 14.44
C GLY A 169 6.03 -4.91 14.69
N GLU A 170 6.18 -3.58 14.71
CA GLU A 170 7.50 -2.95 14.68
C GLU A 170 8.43 -3.32 15.87
N GLU A 171 9.61 -3.85 15.54
CA GLU A 171 10.71 -4.07 16.48
C GLU A 171 11.96 -3.26 16.13
N LYS A 172 12.23 -3.04 14.83
CA LYS A 172 13.31 -2.18 14.35
C LYS A 172 12.80 -0.84 13.84
N VAL A 173 13.70 0.15 13.79
CA VAL A 173 13.38 1.52 13.35
C VAL A 173 12.78 1.55 11.94
N GLY A 174 13.33 0.78 10.98
CA GLY A 174 12.77 0.75 9.62
C GLY A 174 11.32 0.28 9.58
N ALA A 175 11.01 -0.82 10.26
CA ALA A 175 9.65 -1.31 10.42
C ALA A 175 8.71 -0.29 11.10
N LEU A 176 9.19 0.42 12.13
CA LEU A 176 8.45 1.51 12.76
C LEU A 176 8.11 2.62 11.76
N LEU A 177 9.08 3.04 10.94
CA LEU A 177 8.88 4.08 9.93
C LEU A 177 7.85 3.65 8.86
N ASP A 178 7.93 2.39 8.39
CA ASP A 178 6.93 1.81 7.47
C ASP A 178 5.53 1.82 8.12
N ASN A 179 5.44 1.38 9.37
CA ASN A 179 4.16 1.30 10.08
C ASN A 179 3.55 2.68 10.36
N LEU A 180 4.38 3.68 10.65
CA LEU A 180 3.96 5.08 10.74
C LEU A 180 3.46 5.59 9.38
N GLN A 181 4.17 5.30 8.29
CA GLN A 181 3.78 5.75 6.96
C GLN A 181 2.45 5.13 6.52
N LEU A 182 2.21 3.85 6.81
CA LEU A 182 0.93 3.19 6.52
C LEU A 182 -0.22 3.73 7.40
N SER A 183 -0.03 3.73 8.72
CA SER A 183 -1.11 3.97 9.69
C SER A 183 -1.39 5.46 9.96
N ALA A 184 -0.38 6.34 9.85
CA ALA A 184 -0.51 7.76 10.16
C ALA A 184 -0.46 8.68 8.92
N PHE A 185 -0.28 8.13 7.71
CA PHE A 185 -0.32 8.92 6.49
C PHE A 185 -1.12 8.27 5.37
N THR A 186 -0.83 7.03 4.99
CA THR A 186 -1.53 6.37 3.88
C THR A 186 -3.01 6.15 4.20
N ALA A 187 -3.33 5.46 5.31
CA ALA A 187 -4.72 5.22 5.72
C ALA A 187 -5.53 6.52 5.91
N PRO A 188 -5.04 7.53 6.68
CA PRO A 188 -5.70 8.84 6.76
C PRO A 188 -5.86 9.54 5.43
N GLY A 189 -4.85 9.47 4.56
CA GLY A 189 -4.90 10.04 3.21
C GLY A 189 -5.99 9.40 2.35
N CYS A 190 -6.17 8.08 2.43
CA CYS A 190 -7.26 7.38 1.75
C CYS A 190 -8.63 7.84 2.25
N CYS A 191 -8.82 7.96 3.56
CA CYS A 191 -10.08 8.46 4.14
C CYS A 191 -10.35 9.92 3.74
N LEU A 192 -9.32 10.76 3.73
CA LEU A 192 -9.44 12.17 3.35
C LEU A 192 -9.81 12.33 1.88
N ALA A 193 -9.15 11.58 0.99
CA ALA A 193 -9.46 11.55 -0.43
C ALA A 193 -10.91 11.11 -0.70
N LEU A 194 -11.39 10.09 0.02
CA LEU A 194 -12.77 9.65 -0.05
C LEU A 194 -13.74 10.76 0.39
N LYS A 195 -13.50 11.36 1.56
CA LYS A 195 -14.42 12.35 2.14
C LYS A 195 -14.46 13.67 1.39
N LEU A 196 -13.33 14.18 0.93
CA LEU A 196 -13.26 15.50 0.30
C LEU A 196 -13.43 15.46 -1.22
N ALA A 197 -13.05 14.36 -1.87
CA ALA A 197 -13.03 14.28 -3.33
C ALA A 197 -13.87 13.11 -3.88
N GLY A 198 -14.48 12.27 -3.03
CA GLY A 198 -15.18 11.07 -3.47
C GLY A 198 -14.26 10.02 -4.10
N VAL A 199 -12.93 10.14 -3.90
CA VAL A 199 -11.94 9.28 -4.55
C VAL A 199 -11.56 8.13 -3.64
N VAL A 200 -11.91 6.92 -4.06
CA VAL A 200 -11.45 5.69 -3.39
C VAL A 200 -10.05 5.34 -3.86
N CYS A 201 -9.12 5.31 -2.92
CA CYS A 201 -7.75 4.86 -3.15
C CYS A 201 -7.68 3.34 -2.94
N VAL A 202 -7.56 2.60 -4.04
CA VAL A 202 -7.43 1.13 -4.00
C VAL A 202 -6.00 0.74 -3.68
N ILE A 203 -5.82 -0.18 -2.73
CA ILE A 203 -4.53 -0.69 -2.28
C ILE A 203 -4.53 -2.22 -2.37
N GLY A 204 -3.57 -2.77 -3.13
CA GLY A 204 -3.50 -4.17 -3.54
C GLY A 204 -3.15 -5.19 -2.48
N LYS A 205 -3.11 -4.80 -1.21
CA LYS A 205 -2.84 -5.68 -0.07
C LYS A 205 -4.06 -6.51 0.32
N SER A 206 -5.25 -5.96 0.08
CA SER A 206 -6.52 -6.65 0.25
C SER A 206 -7.56 -6.04 -0.67
N MET A 207 -7.93 -6.78 -1.71
CA MET A 207 -8.94 -6.38 -2.69
C MET A 207 -9.96 -7.49 -2.86
N LEU A 208 -11.23 -7.19 -2.64
CA LEU A 208 -12.36 -8.10 -2.81
C LEU A 208 -13.18 -7.66 -4.03
N PHE A 209 -13.39 -8.56 -4.98
CA PHE A 209 -14.13 -8.27 -6.22
C PHE A 209 -14.68 -9.56 -6.84
N TYR A 210 -15.67 -9.43 -7.72
CA TYR A 210 -16.14 -10.56 -8.53
C TYR A 210 -15.27 -10.74 -9.77
N GLN A 211 -15.01 -12.00 -10.16
CA GLN A 211 -14.21 -12.30 -11.36
C GLN A 211 -14.82 -11.73 -12.63
N ARG A 212 -16.15 -11.79 -12.80
CA ARG A 212 -16.89 -11.17 -13.90
C ARG A 212 -16.63 -9.68 -13.98
N ASP A 213 -16.58 -9.01 -12.83
CA ASP A 213 -16.38 -7.57 -12.78
C ASP A 213 -14.96 -7.18 -13.19
N LEU A 214 -13.97 -7.99 -12.80
CA LEU A 214 -12.58 -7.87 -13.25
C LEU A 214 -12.45 -8.12 -14.77
N LYS A 215 -13.10 -9.16 -15.30
CA LYS A 215 -13.09 -9.48 -16.73
C LYS A 215 -13.66 -8.34 -17.57
N GLU A 216 -14.78 -7.76 -17.16
CA GLU A 216 -15.42 -6.63 -17.85
C GLU A 216 -14.54 -5.38 -17.95
N VAL A 217 -13.64 -5.15 -16.98
CA VAL A 217 -12.72 -4.00 -17.02
C VAL A 217 -11.39 -4.31 -17.71
N GLY A 218 -11.24 -5.50 -18.30
CA GLY A 218 -10.07 -5.91 -19.09
C GLY A 218 -9.14 -6.92 -18.44
N GLY A 219 -9.52 -7.51 -17.29
CA GLY A 219 -8.76 -8.59 -16.67
C GLY A 219 -7.41 -8.16 -16.07
N LEU A 220 -6.60 -9.14 -15.69
CA LEU A 220 -5.23 -8.89 -15.22
C LEU A 220 -4.27 -8.52 -16.36
N GLU A 221 -4.64 -8.83 -17.60
CA GLU A 221 -3.95 -8.45 -18.83
C GLU A 221 -3.77 -6.93 -18.93
N LEU A 222 -4.75 -6.16 -18.45
CA LEU A 222 -4.69 -4.71 -18.37
C LEU A 222 -3.49 -4.21 -17.54
N VAL A 223 -3.09 -4.96 -16.51
CA VAL A 223 -2.11 -4.54 -15.51
C VAL A 223 -0.87 -5.44 -15.41
N ARG A 224 -0.73 -6.41 -16.34
CA ARG A 224 0.39 -7.37 -16.37
C ARG A 224 1.78 -6.71 -16.43
N ASP A 225 1.86 -5.51 -17.00
CA ASP A 225 3.09 -4.73 -17.16
C ASP A 225 3.03 -3.40 -16.37
N VAL A 226 2.26 -3.33 -15.29
CA VAL A 226 2.03 -2.11 -14.50
C VAL A 226 2.48 -2.33 -13.07
N LEU A 227 3.29 -1.42 -12.50
CA LEU A 227 3.75 -1.57 -11.10
C LEU A 227 2.65 -1.30 -10.06
N ALA A 228 1.82 -0.27 -10.29
CA ALA A 228 0.69 0.05 -9.41
C ALA A 228 -0.59 -0.62 -9.95
N GLU A 229 -0.60 -1.96 -9.96
CA GLU A 229 -1.69 -2.75 -10.53
C GLU A 229 -3.02 -2.42 -9.86
N ASP A 230 -2.98 -2.23 -8.54
CA ASP A 230 -4.11 -1.93 -7.68
C ASP A 230 -4.79 -0.60 -8.03
N TYR A 231 -4.00 0.46 -8.16
CA TYR A 231 -4.48 1.77 -8.54
C TYR A 231 -5.09 1.75 -9.95
N VAL A 232 -4.40 1.12 -10.91
CA VAL A 232 -4.90 1.07 -12.29
C VAL A 232 -6.17 0.25 -12.41
N LEU A 233 -6.26 -0.89 -11.73
CA LEU A 233 -7.49 -1.68 -11.63
C LEU A 233 -8.62 -0.87 -10.96
N GLY A 234 -8.36 -0.23 -9.82
CA GLY A 234 -9.34 0.61 -9.13
C GLY A 234 -9.90 1.71 -10.03
N ARG A 235 -9.02 2.39 -10.79
CA ARG A 235 -9.43 3.40 -11.77
C ARG A 235 -10.21 2.81 -12.94
N ALA A 236 -9.93 1.58 -13.37
CA ALA A 236 -10.66 0.90 -14.42
C ALA A 236 -12.09 0.58 -13.98
N PHE A 237 -12.28 0.07 -12.76
CA PHE A 237 -13.60 -0.11 -12.15
C PHE A 237 -14.38 1.20 -12.05
N GLN A 238 -13.77 2.27 -11.53
CA GLN A 238 -14.42 3.59 -11.43
C GLN A 238 -14.82 4.15 -12.81
N LYS A 239 -13.94 4.01 -13.82
CA LYS A 239 -14.23 4.46 -15.19
C LYS A 239 -15.37 3.67 -15.85
N ALA A 240 -15.55 2.40 -15.48
CA ALA A 240 -16.66 1.57 -15.92
C ALA A 240 -17.96 1.86 -15.14
N GLY A 241 -18.00 2.91 -14.30
CA GLY A 241 -19.18 3.28 -13.52
C GLY A 241 -19.47 2.34 -12.35
N LYS A 242 -18.52 1.47 -12.00
CA LYS A 242 -18.69 0.47 -10.93
C LYS A 242 -18.44 1.10 -9.56
N ASN A 243 -19.26 0.72 -8.58
CA ASN A 243 -19.07 1.20 -7.21
C ASN A 243 -17.80 0.59 -6.60
N VAL A 244 -16.87 1.45 -6.19
CA VAL A 244 -15.60 1.07 -5.56
C VAL A 244 -15.62 1.55 -4.12
N ILE A 245 -15.35 0.65 -3.17
CA ILE A 245 -15.52 0.89 -1.74
C ILE A 245 -14.18 0.87 -1.02
N LEU A 246 -13.99 1.82 -0.10
CA LEU A 246 -12.95 1.72 0.94
C LEU A 246 -13.58 1.09 2.18
N SER A 247 -13.21 -0.13 2.53
CA SER A 247 -13.76 -0.80 3.71
C SER A 247 -13.35 -0.09 5.00
N THR A 248 -14.26 -0.15 5.97
CA THR A 248 -14.08 0.31 7.35
C THR A 248 -13.23 -0.66 8.18
N THR A 249 -13.13 -1.90 7.71
CA THR A 249 -12.33 -2.98 8.27
C THR A 249 -10.87 -2.88 7.79
N THR A 250 -9.95 -3.02 8.74
CA THR A 250 -8.52 -2.85 8.49
C THR A 250 -7.83 -4.17 8.18
N ALA A 251 -6.96 -4.17 7.18
CA ALA A 251 -5.98 -5.23 6.96
C ALA A 251 -4.61 -4.82 7.53
N GLN A 252 -3.99 -5.69 8.33
CA GLN A 252 -2.72 -5.38 8.98
C GLN A 252 -1.57 -5.83 8.06
N ASN A 253 -0.71 -4.90 7.64
CA ASN A 253 0.54 -5.20 6.96
C ASN A 253 1.63 -5.36 8.03
N VAL A 254 2.18 -6.57 8.14
CA VAL A 254 3.20 -6.90 9.15
C VAL A 254 4.58 -6.43 8.66
N ASN A 255 5.21 -5.55 9.45
CA ASN A 255 6.64 -5.21 9.35
C ASN A 255 7.24 -5.26 10.76
N VAL A 256 8.25 -6.10 10.98
CA VAL A 256 8.85 -6.38 12.29
C VAL A 256 10.29 -5.87 12.34
N VAL A 257 11.14 -6.39 11.46
CA VAL A 257 12.61 -6.21 11.49
C VAL A 257 13.17 -5.53 10.24
N SER A 258 12.31 -4.97 9.40
CA SER A 258 12.68 -4.17 8.23
C SER A 258 13.69 -3.04 8.59
N SER A 259 14.70 -2.86 7.73
CA SER A 259 15.74 -1.84 7.90
C SER A 259 15.29 -0.46 7.43
N VAL A 260 16.02 0.60 7.83
CA VAL A 260 15.75 1.97 7.32
C VAL A 260 16.00 2.04 5.82
N GLU A 261 17.01 1.33 5.30
CA GLU A 261 17.26 1.23 3.85
C GLU A 261 16.07 0.63 3.11
N HIS A 262 15.47 -0.43 3.65
CA HIS A 262 14.28 -1.06 3.08
C HIS A 262 13.10 -0.10 3.04
N PHE A 263 12.85 0.63 4.13
CA PHE A 263 11.85 1.70 4.19
C PHE A 263 12.10 2.76 3.10
N MET A 264 13.33 3.27 3.00
CA MET A 264 13.71 4.28 2.01
C MET A 264 13.49 3.77 0.58
N GLY A 265 13.91 2.54 0.28
CA GLY A 265 13.73 1.91 -1.03
C GLY A 265 12.26 1.71 -1.40
N ARG A 266 11.44 1.20 -0.46
CA ARG A 266 10.01 0.99 -0.65
C ARG A 266 9.29 2.30 -0.92
N HIS A 267 9.50 3.33 -0.10
CA HIS A 267 8.79 4.60 -0.25
C HIS A 267 9.33 5.48 -1.37
N ALA A 268 10.62 5.38 -1.72
CA ALA A 268 11.13 5.95 -2.95
C ALA A 268 10.41 5.38 -4.17
N ARG A 269 10.21 4.05 -4.21
CA ARG A 269 9.43 3.42 -5.29
C ARG A 269 8.00 3.95 -5.33
N TRP A 270 7.33 4.07 -4.20
CA TRP A 270 5.94 4.59 -4.14
C TRP A 270 5.82 6.05 -4.58
N LEU A 271 6.75 6.92 -4.16
CA LEU A 271 6.78 8.31 -4.62
C LEU A 271 7.05 8.40 -6.12
N LYS A 272 7.95 7.57 -6.67
CA LYS A 272 8.20 7.50 -8.12
C LYS A 272 6.95 7.08 -8.89
N MET A 273 6.17 6.13 -8.37
CA MET A 273 4.88 5.74 -8.95
C MET A 273 3.91 6.91 -8.97
N ARG A 274 3.77 7.61 -7.85
CA ARG A 274 2.89 8.77 -7.74
C ARG A 274 3.30 9.89 -8.69
N ALA A 275 4.60 10.13 -8.86
CA ALA A 275 5.14 11.11 -9.80
C ALA A 275 4.84 10.81 -11.28
N VAL A 276 4.45 9.58 -11.64
CA VAL A 276 4.07 9.20 -13.03
C VAL A 276 2.58 8.88 -13.20
N ILE A 277 1.82 8.77 -12.11
CA ILE A 277 0.37 8.52 -12.11
C ILE A 277 -0.43 9.78 -11.84
N HIS A 278 0.02 10.61 -10.89
CA HIS A 278 -0.75 11.75 -10.41
C HIS A 278 0.17 12.87 -9.91
N ILE A 279 0.70 13.66 -10.86
CA ILE A 279 1.63 14.77 -10.59
C ILE A 279 1.07 15.76 -9.55
N PRO A 280 -0.21 16.19 -9.59
CA PRO A 280 -0.74 17.09 -8.57
C PRO A 280 -0.64 16.48 -7.15
N GLY A 281 -0.90 15.18 -7.02
CA GLY A 281 -0.78 14.48 -5.75
C GLY A 281 0.67 14.31 -5.30
N PHE A 282 1.59 14.08 -6.25
CA PHE A 282 3.03 14.05 -5.95
C PHE A 282 3.53 15.40 -5.41
N VAL A 283 3.11 16.51 -6.01
CA VAL A 283 3.42 17.86 -5.50
C VAL A 283 2.73 18.11 -4.16
N ALA A 284 1.47 17.69 -4.00
CA ALA A 284 0.74 17.83 -2.75
C ALA A 284 1.43 17.11 -1.58
N ASP A 285 2.08 15.97 -1.81
CA ASP A 285 2.82 15.26 -0.75
C ASP A 285 3.93 16.13 -0.11
N LEU A 286 4.56 17.03 -0.88
CA LEU A 286 5.55 17.98 -0.37
C LEU A 286 4.89 18.97 0.61
N PHE A 287 3.70 19.44 0.26
CA PHE A 287 2.91 20.38 1.06
C PHE A 287 2.04 19.70 2.12
N ALA A 288 2.05 18.37 2.20
CA ALA A 288 1.40 17.59 3.25
C ALA A 288 2.36 17.23 4.39
N ASN A 289 3.61 17.73 4.35
CA ASN A 289 4.65 17.41 5.32
C ASN A 289 5.01 18.63 6.19
N PRO A 290 4.21 18.93 7.25
CA PRO A 290 4.43 20.11 8.09
C PRO A 290 5.78 20.08 8.82
N THR A 291 6.23 18.91 9.28
CA THR A 291 7.52 18.71 9.96
C THR A 291 8.70 19.06 9.04
N GLY A 292 8.71 18.53 7.82
CA GLY A 292 9.78 18.80 6.85
C GLY A 292 9.80 20.27 6.40
N LEU A 293 8.64 20.88 6.15
CA LEU A 293 8.55 22.29 5.73
C LEU A 293 9.01 23.24 6.83
N SER A 294 8.61 23.00 8.08
CA SER A 294 9.03 23.82 9.22
C SER A 294 10.51 23.63 9.57
N LEU A 295 11.08 22.42 9.35
CA LEU A 295 12.52 22.21 9.44
C LEU A 295 13.27 23.02 8.38
N LEU A 296 12.82 23.01 7.13
CA LEU A 296 13.41 23.83 6.06
C LEU A 296 13.31 25.33 6.37
N ALA A 297 12.20 25.79 6.95
CA ALA A 297 12.05 27.17 7.42
C ALA A 297 13.12 27.52 8.48
N PHE A 298 13.34 26.63 9.46
CA PHE A 298 14.32 26.84 10.53
C PHE A 298 15.77 26.87 10.02
N VAL A 299 16.13 25.97 9.09
CA VAL A 299 17.47 25.96 8.49
C VAL A 299 17.70 27.21 7.63
N THR A 300 16.73 27.58 6.80
CA THR A 300 16.86 28.73 5.88
C THR A 300 16.80 30.09 6.59
N SER A 301 16.32 30.15 7.83
CA SER A 301 16.36 31.36 8.65
C SER A 301 17.72 31.64 9.29
N GLY A 302 18.68 30.71 9.15
CA GLY A 302 19.93 30.79 9.90
C GLY A 302 19.76 30.43 11.38
N PHE A 303 18.84 29.51 11.67
CA PHE A 303 18.52 29.03 13.02
C PHE A 303 17.91 30.10 13.95
N ASP A 304 17.07 30.98 13.40
CA ASP A 304 16.28 31.92 14.20
C ASP A 304 15.43 31.18 15.25
N LEU A 305 15.56 31.57 16.52
CA LEU A 305 14.94 30.89 17.65
C LEU A 305 13.40 30.94 17.64
N ARG A 306 12.79 31.98 17.04
CA ARG A 306 11.33 32.10 16.95
C ARG A 306 10.80 31.08 15.96
N ILE A 307 11.48 30.92 14.82
CA ILE A 307 11.16 29.88 13.83
C ILE A 307 11.48 28.49 14.39
N GLY A 308 12.57 28.35 15.16
CA GLY A 308 12.91 27.11 15.87
C GLY A 308 11.82 26.67 16.86
N ALA A 309 11.27 27.62 17.63
CA ALA A 309 10.14 27.35 18.52
C ALA A 309 8.89 26.92 17.76
N ALA A 310 8.60 27.56 16.62
CA ALA A 310 7.48 27.18 15.76
C ALA A 310 7.66 25.78 15.15
N PHE A 311 8.88 25.45 14.67
CA PHE A 311 9.24 24.11 14.21
C PHE A 311 9.03 23.05 15.30
N ALA A 312 9.49 23.31 16.52
CA ALA A 312 9.30 22.41 17.65
C ALA A 312 7.80 22.19 17.94
N GLY A 313 7.01 23.27 18.00
CA GLY A 313 5.57 23.21 18.22
C GLY A 313 4.82 22.42 17.14
N ILE A 314 5.10 22.69 15.86
CA ILE A 314 4.51 21.98 14.71
C ILE A 314 4.86 20.49 14.77
N THR A 315 6.13 20.18 15.04
CA THR A 315 6.63 18.80 15.11
C THR A 315 5.97 18.04 16.26
N LEU A 316 5.84 18.65 17.44
CA LEU A 316 5.19 18.03 18.60
C LEU A 316 3.70 17.77 18.36
N LEU A 317 2.98 18.75 17.79
CA LEU A 317 1.55 18.59 17.46
C LEU A 317 1.34 17.49 16.42
N LYS A 318 2.17 17.47 15.38
CA LYS A 318 2.13 16.42 14.34
C LYS A 318 2.48 15.05 14.91
N ALA A 319 3.51 14.95 15.76
CA ALA A 319 3.88 13.71 16.42
C ALA A 319 2.76 13.17 17.31
N TRP A 320 2.10 14.04 18.08
CA TRP A 320 0.95 13.68 18.89
C TRP A 320 -0.21 13.15 18.03
N GLY A 321 -0.50 13.82 16.92
CA GLY A 321 -1.49 13.36 15.94
C GLY A 321 -1.15 11.99 15.35
N ASP A 322 0.12 11.73 15.02
CA ASP A 322 0.55 10.45 14.46
C ASP A 322 0.35 9.32 15.47
N VAL A 323 0.72 9.55 16.74
CA VAL A 323 0.48 8.60 17.83
C VAL A 323 -1.02 8.31 18.01
N PHE A 324 -1.85 9.35 17.96
CA PHE A 324 -3.31 9.20 18.01
C PHE A 324 -3.84 8.39 16.83
N LEU A 325 -3.44 8.73 15.60
CA LEU A 325 -3.87 8.06 14.38
C LEU A 325 -3.47 6.60 14.35
N VAL A 326 -2.24 6.27 14.76
CA VAL A 326 -1.80 4.88 14.86
C VAL A 326 -2.71 4.10 15.80
N ARG A 327 -2.95 4.61 17.01
CA ARG A 327 -3.85 3.95 17.97
C ARG A 327 -5.27 3.80 17.40
N ARG A 328 -5.78 4.83 16.73
CA ARG A 328 -7.14 4.84 16.19
C ARG A 328 -7.33 3.86 15.05
N THR A 329 -6.35 3.76 14.15
CA THR A 329 -6.44 2.98 12.90
C THR A 329 -6.15 1.51 13.12
N ARG A 330 -5.14 1.14 13.92
CA ARG A 330 -4.76 -0.26 14.13
C ARG A 330 -5.24 -0.86 15.46
N GLY A 331 -5.86 -0.07 16.33
CA GLY A 331 -6.33 -0.49 17.66
C GLY A 331 -5.26 -0.58 18.75
N VAL A 332 -3.98 -0.72 18.37
CA VAL A 332 -2.85 -0.87 19.30
C VAL A 332 -1.97 0.39 19.32
N PRO A 333 -1.60 0.95 20.49
CA PRO A 333 -0.75 2.13 20.56
C PRO A 333 0.70 1.86 20.14
N LEU A 334 1.47 2.93 19.86
CA LEU A 334 2.92 2.84 19.75
C LEU A 334 3.57 2.63 21.12
N ARG A 335 4.66 1.85 21.15
CA ARG A 335 5.57 1.74 22.31
C ARG A 335 6.07 3.13 22.70
N PHE A 336 6.33 3.35 23.98
CA PHE A 336 6.66 4.68 24.52
C PHE A 336 7.81 5.37 23.75
N TRP A 337 8.93 4.68 23.57
CA TRP A 337 10.10 5.22 22.87
C TRP A 337 9.87 5.46 21.37
N HIS A 338 8.99 4.68 20.73
CA HIS A 338 8.67 4.84 19.30
C HIS A 338 7.96 6.17 19.01
N ARG A 339 7.30 6.76 20.01
CA ARG A 339 6.58 8.05 19.87
C ARG A 339 7.52 9.21 19.57
N PHE A 340 8.78 9.13 20.00
CA PHE A 340 9.78 10.17 19.73
C PHE A 340 10.41 10.06 18.34
N LEU A 341 10.22 8.93 17.65
CA LEU A 341 10.75 8.69 16.31
C LEU A 341 9.75 9.02 15.19
N THR A 342 8.54 9.50 15.51
CA THR A 342 7.57 9.88 14.48
C THR A 342 8.07 11.01 13.56
N PRO A 343 8.81 12.05 14.03
CA PRO A 343 9.33 13.10 13.15
C PRO A 343 10.37 12.59 12.16
N LEU A 344 11.12 11.55 12.52
CA LEU A 344 12.14 10.95 11.65
C LEU A 344 11.51 10.47 10.34
N ARG A 345 10.32 9.87 10.41
CA ARG A 345 9.56 9.43 9.24
C ARG A 345 9.26 10.59 8.29
N ASP A 346 8.77 11.70 8.81
CA ASP A 346 8.43 12.88 8.01
C ASP A 346 9.68 13.49 7.36
N ILE A 347 10.80 13.58 8.09
CA ILE A 347 12.08 14.08 7.56
C ILE A 347 12.61 13.19 6.43
N LEU A 348 12.60 11.87 6.62
CA LEU A 348 13.05 10.93 5.59
C LEU A 348 12.16 10.99 4.34
N MET A 349 10.84 11.08 4.50
CA MET A 349 9.92 11.25 3.37
C MET A 349 10.18 12.55 2.61
N MET A 350 10.47 13.66 3.31
CA MET A 350 10.89 14.93 2.69
C MET A 350 12.19 14.76 1.89
N ALA A 351 13.16 14.03 2.44
CA ALA A 351 14.46 13.79 1.80
C ALA A 351 14.37 12.89 0.55
N ILE A 352 13.48 11.89 0.54
CA ILE A 352 13.28 10.99 -0.61
C ILE A 352 12.55 11.71 -1.77
N TRP A 353 11.69 12.67 -1.46
CA TRP A 353 10.84 13.35 -2.45
C TRP A 353 11.60 13.88 -3.69
N PRO A 354 12.70 14.66 -3.57
CA PRO A 354 13.44 15.11 -4.75
C PRO A 354 14.03 13.95 -5.55
N TYR A 355 14.53 12.90 -4.90
CA TYR A 355 15.03 11.71 -5.59
C TYR A 355 13.95 11.04 -6.44
N ALA A 356 12.72 10.96 -5.94
CA ALA A 356 11.59 10.40 -6.67
C ALA A 356 11.11 11.27 -7.85
N ALA A 357 11.35 12.58 -7.81
CA ALA A 357 11.03 13.49 -8.91
C ALA A 357 11.89 13.23 -10.16
N PHE A 358 13.17 12.89 -9.97
CA PHE A 358 14.15 12.76 -11.06
C PHE A 358 14.48 11.30 -11.44
N SER A 359 14.35 10.35 -10.51
CA SER A 359 14.69 8.94 -10.77
C SER A 359 13.49 8.14 -11.27
N ARG A 360 13.69 7.35 -12.34
CA ARG A 360 12.69 6.43 -12.90
C ARG A 360 13.08 4.96 -12.84
N SER A 361 14.29 4.65 -12.38
CA SER A 361 14.74 3.27 -12.17
C SER A 361 14.25 2.78 -10.82
N ILE A 362 13.85 1.52 -10.76
CA ILE A 362 13.39 0.84 -9.56
C ILE A 362 14.06 -0.52 -9.45
N GLU A 363 14.24 -0.96 -8.21
CA GLU A 363 14.53 -2.35 -7.92
C GLU A 363 13.28 -2.96 -7.28
N TRP A 364 12.86 -4.10 -7.80
CA TRP A 364 11.70 -4.80 -7.30
C TRP A 364 11.93 -6.30 -7.27
N ARG A 365 11.96 -6.86 -6.04
CA ARG A 365 12.18 -8.28 -5.77
C ARG A 365 13.42 -8.84 -6.50
N GLY A 366 14.52 -8.06 -6.47
CA GLY A 366 15.81 -8.40 -7.11
C GLY A 366 15.92 -8.04 -8.59
N THR A 367 14.83 -7.62 -9.23
CA THR A 367 14.83 -7.24 -10.65
C THR A 367 14.88 -5.73 -10.80
N ARG A 368 15.81 -5.25 -11.64
CA ARG A 368 15.93 -3.83 -11.97
C ARG A 368 15.04 -3.50 -13.16
N LEU A 369 14.11 -2.57 -12.97
CA LEU A 369 13.11 -2.15 -13.95
C LEU A 369 13.06 -0.64 -14.07
N ARG A 370 12.38 -0.15 -15.11
CA ARG A 370 12.16 1.28 -15.31
C ARG A 370 10.67 1.61 -15.39
N LEU A 371 10.29 2.69 -14.71
CA LEU A 371 8.94 3.23 -14.74
C LEU A 371 8.73 4.17 -15.94
N GLY A 372 7.76 3.81 -16.78
CA GLY A 372 7.13 4.69 -17.76
C GLY A 372 5.89 5.39 -17.20
N TRP A 373 5.17 6.08 -18.08
CA TRP A 373 3.88 6.70 -17.79
C TRP A 373 2.86 5.65 -17.30
N ASN A 374 1.97 6.06 -16.38
CA ASN A 374 1.00 5.17 -15.74
C ASN A 374 1.65 3.93 -15.10
N THR A 375 2.87 4.07 -14.59
CA THR A 375 3.67 2.99 -13.99
C THR A 375 3.92 1.78 -14.89
N ARG A 376 3.84 1.93 -16.22
CA ARG A 376 4.21 0.84 -17.13
C ARG A 376 5.66 0.45 -16.91
N LEU A 377 5.89 -0.82 -16.64
CA LEU A 377 7.19 -1.43 -16.46
C LEU A 377 7.86 -1.59 -17.83
N ARG A 378 9.18 -1.40 -17.84
CA ARG A 378 10.06 -1.69 -18.97
C ARG A 378 11.34 -2.33 -18.43
N PRO A 379 11.99 -3.22 -19.21
CA PRO A 379 13.35 -3.65 -18.90
C PRO A 379 14.28 -2.45 -18.68
N ASP A 380 15.23 -2.57 -17.75
CA ASP A 380 16.20 -1.49 -17.56
C ASP A 380 17.28 -1.52 -18.64
N ASP A 381 17.11 -0.71 -19.69
CA ASP A 381 18.06 -0.58 -20.80
C ASP A 381 19.36 0.18 -20.43
N GLY A 382 19.62 0.40 -19.14
CA GLY A 382 20.82 1.05 -18.62
C GLY A 382 20.78 2.60 -18.59
N PRO A 383 21.92 3.25 -18.27
CA PRO A 383 22.04 4.70 -18.15
C PRO A 383 21.60 5.45 -19.41
N LEU A 384 21.25 6.75 -19.28
CA LEU A 384 20.86 7.58 -20.42
C LEU A 384 21.90 7.57 -21.55
N ALA A 385 23.19 7.58 -21.22
CA ALA A 385 24.28 7.51 -22.19
C ALA A 385 24.22 6.22 -23.05
N VAL A 386 24.05 5.05 -22.42
CA VAL A 386 23.94 3.76 -23.11
C VAL A 386 22.72 3.72 -24.03
N ARG A 387 21.59 4.29 -23.58
CA ARG A 387 20.36 4.35 -24.37
C ARG A 387 20.46 5.29 -25.57
N LEU A 388 21.15 6.42 -25.40
CA LEU A 388 21.43 7.35 -26.49
C LEU A 388 22.36 6.71 -27.53
N MET A 389 23.40 6.00 -27.09
CA MET A 389 24.29 5.25 -27.99
C MET A 389 23.54 4.18 -28.79
N ARG A 390 22.63 3.41 -28.17
CA ARG A 390 21.80 2.39 -28.86
C ARG A 390 20.80 2.98 -29.87
N ARG A 391 20.48 4.27 -29.79
CA ARG A 391 19.63 4.97 -30.76
C ARG A 391 20.41 5.54 -31.95
N VAL A 392 21.74 5.59 -31.88
CA VAL A 392 22.59 5.94 -33.01
C VAL A 392 22.69 4.72 -33.94
N PRO A 393 22.34 4.83 -35.24
CA PRO A 393 22.31 3.70 -36.18
C PRO A 393 23.62 2.90 -36.24
N PHE A 394 24.75 3.55 -35.94
CA PHE A 394 26.09 2.98 -36.00
C PHE A 394 26.33 1.80 -35.03
N PHE A 395 25.56 1.68 -33.94
CA PHE A 395 25.73 0.63 -32.93
C PHE A 395 24.67 -0.49 -33.00
N ARG A 396 23.89 -0.58 -34.09
CA ARG A 396 22.91 -1.67 -34.27
C ARG A 396 23.50 -2.97 -34.83
N SER A 397 24.79 -3.00 -35.17
CA SER A 397 25.44 -4.11 -35.88
C SER A 397 26.73 -4.61 -35.21
N ILE A 398 26.86 -4.48 -33.88
CA ILE A 398 27.92 -5.14 -33.10
C ILE A 398 27.29 -5.99 -32.02
#